data_AF-A0A225LXM2-F1
#
_entry.id   AF-A0A225LXM2-F1
#
_cell.length_a   1.000
_cell.length_b   1.000
_cell.length_c   1.000
_cell.angle_alpha   90.00
_cell.angle_beta   90.00
_cell.angle_gamma   90.00
#
_symmetry.space_group_name_H-M   'P 1'
#
loop_
_entity.id
_entity.type
_entity.pdbx_description
1 polymer ?
#
loop_
_entity_poly.entity_id
_entity_poly.type
_entity_poly.pdbx_seq_one_letter_code
_entity_poly.pdbx_strand_id
1 'polypeptide(L)'
;MHACPGPDRHTKRPAFQMPAGACDCHAHIFGPQALYPFSEQRSYTPEDCTVDDYRKLLDILGVERAVIVHGGANGTDNRVTLDALRSLGSRSRAIVVMPPGLPLEERREMHRLGVRGYRMSTVVGGGVGFDRLEELAAEAAQLGWHLVLHFRRAAEMTELAPRLRALQVDYVLDHMGRIRGEEGVDSPGFRTLAELLDGGRAWAKLASLYRLSSQPYPHADMLPMIHEVVRRWPERIIWGSNWPHPICDVAMPNDGDLVDLIPLWIPDAGVQHQMLVDNPARLYGF
;
A
#
# COMPACT_ATOMS: atom_id res chain seq x y z
N MET A 1 18.19 -5.56 13.30
CA MET A 1 17.59 -4.67 12.28
C MET A 1 17.71 -5.36 10.93
N HIS A 2 16.67 -5.33 10.11
CA HIS A 2 16.69 -5.83 8.73
C HIS A 2 17.50 -4.90 7.83
N ALA A 3 18.12 -5.46 6.79
CA ALA A 3 18.72 -4.67 5.72
C ALA A 3 17.63 -3.86 5.00
N CYS A 4 17.96 -2.63 4.62
CA CYS A 4 17.06 -1.74 3.89
C CYS A 4 17.86 -0.93 2.88
N PRO A 5 18.22 -1.53 1.73
CA PRO A 5 18.89 -0.79 0.66
C PRO A 5 17.99 0.35 0.15
N GLY A 6 18.62 1.42 -0.33
CA GLY A 6 17.92 2.52 -1.01
C GLY A 6 17.30 2.07 -2.35
N PRO A 7 16.33 2.83 -2.88
CA PRO A 7 15.69 2.52 -4.14
C PRO A 7 16.66 2.69 -5.31
N ASP A 8 16.32 2.14 -6.47
CA ASP A 8 17.01 2.48 -7.70
C ASP A 8 16.80 3.97 -8.02
N ARG A 9 17.90 4.75 -7.99
CA ARG A 9 17.88 6.20 -8.26
C ARG A 9 17.89 6.54 -9.76
N HIS A 10 18.00 5.53 -10.63
CA HIS A 10 17.98 5.66 -12.08
C HIS A 10 16.66 5.14 -12.66
N THR A 11 15.53 5.62 -12.15
CA THR A 11 14.20 5.26 -12.64
C THR A 11 14.09 5.48 -14.14
N LYS A 12 13.71 4.44 -14.87
CA LYS A 12 13.45 4.51 -16.30
C LYS A 12 12.07 5.12 -16.53
N ARG A 13 11.92 5.84 -17.65
CA ARG A 13 10.59 6.20 -18.13
C ARG A 13 9.90 4.92 -18.63
N PRO A 14 8.71 4.56 -18.11
CA PRO A 14 8.01 3.36 -18.54
C PRO A 14 7.52 3.47 -19.99
N ALA A 15 7.42 2.34 -20.68
CA ALA A 15 6.80 2.26 -21.99
C ALA A 15 5.27 2.42 -21.89
N PHE A 16 4.65 1.79 -20.88
CA PHE A 16 3.25 1.97 -20.56
C PHE A 16 2.98 3.41 -20.09
N GLN A 17 2.04 4.08 -20.76
CA GLN A 17 1.64 5.44 -20.38
C GLN A 17 0.50 5.37 -19.37
N MET A 18 0.74 5.91 -18.18
CA MET A 18 -0.29 6.05 -17.16
C MET A 18 -1.46 6.90 -17.68
N PRO A 19 -2.73 6.52 -17.41
CA PRO A 19 -3.87 7.37 -17.72
C PRO A 19 -3.84 8.65 -16.87
N ALA A 20 -4.47 9.72 -17.38
CA ALA A 20 -4.67 10.94 -16.60
C ALA A 20 -5.40 10.62 -15.29
N GLY A 21 -4.98 11.25 -14.20
CA GLY A 21 -5.47 10.94 -12.86
C GLY A 21 -4.95 9.64 -12.26
N ALA A 22 -3.99 8.93 -12.87
CA ALA A 22 -3.41 7.73 -12.27
C ALA A 22 -2.89 7.98 -10.84
N CYS A 23 -3.09 7.01 -9.96
CA CYS A 23 -2.76 7.10 -8.54
C CYS A 23 -1.80 5.99 -8.10
N ASP A 24 -0.67 6.38 -7.52
CA ASP A 24 0.16 5.46 -6.73
C ASP A 24 -0.43 5.35 -5.33
N CYS A 25 -1.03 4.19 -5.01
CA CYS A 25 -1.71 3.97 -3.73
C CYS A 25 -0.82 3.39 -2.63
N HIS A 26 0.49 3.29 -2.85
CA HIS A 26 1.41 2.74 -1.85
C HIS A 26 2.84 3.23 -2.05
N ALA A 27 3.18 4.33 -1.40
CA ALA A 27 4.55 4.78 -1.25
C ALA A 27 4.81 5.26 0.18
N HIS A 28 6.09 5.35 0.55
CA HIS A 28 6.55 5.84 1.84
C HIS A 28 7.50 7.02 1.63
N ILE A 29 7.51 7.95 2.59
CA ILE A 29 8.53 9.00 2.66
C ILE A 29 9.39 8.73 3.88
N PHE A 30 10.71 8.74 3.69
CA PHE A 30 11.68 8.59 4.77
C PHE A 30 12.59 9.81 4.82
N GLY A 31 12.59 10.48 5.97
CA GLY A 31 13.46 11.62 6.20
C GLY A 31 13.01 12.93 5.52
N PRO A 32 13.88 13.96 5.53
CA PRO A 32 15.26 13.89 6.02
C PRO A 32 15.33 13.58 7.52
N GLN A 33 16.23 12.67 7.91
CA GLN A 33 16.35 12.19 9.31
C GLN A 33 16.63 13.30 10.32
N ALA A 34 17.30 14.37 9.88
CA ALA A 34 17.58 15.54 10.72
C ALA A 34 16.30 16.26 11.20
N LEU A 35 15.21 16.17 10.44
CA LEU A 35 13.90 16.76 10.80
C LEU A 35 12.94 15.71 11.36
N TYR A 36 13.03 14.49 10.84
CA TYR A 36 12.14 13.38 11.18
C TYR A 36 12.97 12.17 11.64
N PRO A 37 13.48 12.20 12.89
CA PRO A 37 14.27 11.09 13.42
C PRO A 37 13.43 9.80 13.41
N PHE A 38 14.07 8.68 13.09
CA PHE A 38 13.39 7.39 13.12
C PHE A 38 13.14 6.91 14.55
N SER A 39 12.11 6.06 14.69
CA SER A 39 11.78 5.45 15.97
C SER A 39 12.91 4.56 16.48
N GLU A 40 13.14 4.58 17.80
CA GLU A 40 14.05 3.63 18.46
C GLU A 40 13.55 2.19 18.36
N GLN A 41 12.23 1.99 18.18
CA GLN A 41 11.60 0.67 18.06
C GLN A 41 11.57 0.12 16.62
N ARG A 42 12.17 0.84 15.65
CA ARG A 42 12.16 0.44 14.24
C ARG A 42 12.83 -0.92 14.03
N SER A 43 12.30 -1.70 13.09
CA SER A 43 12.91 -2.98 12.71
C SER A 43 13.93 -2.86 11.57
N TYR A 44 14.01 -1.71 10.90
CA TYR A 44 14.92 -1.40 9.78
C TYR A 44 15.26 0.10 9.76
N THR A 45 16.37 0.47 9.12
CA THR A 45 16.77 1.87 8.93
C THR A 45 16.91 2.15 7.43
N PRO A 46 15.96 2.86 6.80
CA PRO A 46 16.10 3.30 5.42
C PRO A 46 17.04 4.50 5.30
N GLU A 47 17.56 4.75 4.11
CA GLU A 47 18.17 6.05 3.78
C GLU A 47 17.09 7.13 3.59
N ASP A 48 17.53 8.40 3.51
CA ASP A 48 16.62 9.50 3.22
C ASP A 48 16.06 9.37 1.78
N CYS A 49 14.74 9.27 1.70
CA CYS A 49 13.92 9.18 0.50
C CYS A 49 12.80 10.20 0.65
N THR A 50 13.08 11.44 0.24
CA THR A 50 12.28 12.62 0.59
C THR A 50 11.03 12.75 -0.28
N VAL A 51 10.10 13.63 0.13
CA VAL A 51 8.94 13.98 -0.70
C VAL A 51 9.34 14.57 -2.06
N ASP A 52 10.48 15.26 -2.15
CA ASP A 52 10.99 15.80 -3.41
C ASP A 52 11.55 14.71 -4.32
N ASP A 53 12.19 13.68 -3.76
CA ASP A 53 12.60 12.51 -4.53
C ASP A 53 11.38 11.77 -5.08
N TYR A 54 10.35 11.63 -4.26
CA TYR A 54 9.10 11.01 -4.67
C TYR A 54 8.36 11.81 -5.76
N ARG A 55 8.36 13.15 -5.69
CA ARG A 55 7.82 13.96 -6.80
C ARG A 55 8.50 13.68 -8.12
N LYS A 56 9.83 13.65 -8.14
CA LYS A 56 10.61 13.34 -9.35
C LYS A 56 10.27 11.95 -9.88
N LEU A 57 10.07 10.97 -9.00
CA LEU A 57 9.60 9.65 -9.37
C LEU A 57 8.24 9.72 -10.06
N LEU A 58 7.25 10.36 -9.44
CA LEU A 58 5.90 10.50 -10.01
C LEU A 58 5.92 11.16 -11.40
N ASP A 59 6.75 12.20 -11.59
CA ASP A 59 6.93 12.89 -12.87
C ASP A 59 7.54 11.97 -13.95
N ILE A 60 8.46 11.08 -13.58
CA ILE A 60 9.05 10.10 -14.50
C ILE A 60 8.02 9.03 -14.89
N LEU A 61 7.24 8.55 -13.92
CA LEU A 61 6.25 7.48 -14.11
C LEU A 61 4.94 7.97 -14.74
N GLY A 62 4.68 9.28 -14.76
CA GLY A 62 3.43 9.86 -15.26
C GLY A 62 2.25 9.69 -14.30
N VAL A 63 2.51 9.65 -12.99
CA VAL A 63 1.48 9.47 -11.95
C VAL A 63 1.07 10.83 -11.37
N GLU A 64 -0.24 11.09 -11.27
CA GLU A 64 -0.76 12.41 -10.88
C GLU A 64 -1.25 12.48 -9.43
N ARG A 65 -1.63 11.36 -8.84
CA ARG A 65 -2.13 11.27 -7.45
C ARG A 65 -1.31 10.28 -6.63
N ALA A 66 -1.25 10.52 -5.31
CA ALA A 66 -0.45 9.70 -4.42
C ALA A 66 -1.14 9.40 -3.09
N VAL A 67 -0.96 8.19 -2.60
CA VAL A 67 -1.28 7.80 -1.22
C VAL A 67 0.02 7.52 -0.48
N ILE A 68 0.34 8.39 0.48
CA ILE A 68 1.51 8.23 1.34
C ILE A 68 1.11 7.32 2.50
N VAL A 69 1.59 6.09 2.47
CA VAL A 69 1.44 5.12 3.56
C VAL A 69 2.55 5.38 4.56
N HIS A 70 2.20 5.57 5.84
CA HIS A 70 3.19 5.86 6.87
C HIS A 70 4.23 4.73 6.99
N GLY A 71 5.50 5.12 6.95
CA GLY A 71 6.63 4.21 6.94
C GLY A 71 6.96 3.71 8.34
N GLY A 72 7.03 2.39 8.52
CA GLY A 72 7.26 1.78 9.85
C GLY A 72 8.54 2.21 10.56
N ALA A 73 9.56 2.71 9.85
CA ALA A 73 10.77 3.26 10.47
C ALA A 73 10.49 4.47 11.38
N ASN A 74 9.41 5.22 11.13
CA ASN A 74 9.00 6.37 11.93
C ASN A 74 8.04 6.01 13.08
N GLY A 75 7.69 4.72 13.24
CA GLY A 75 6.82 4.24 14.32
C GLY A 75 5.41 4.84 14.24
N THR A 76 5.02 5.59 15.26
CA THR A 76 3.71 6.29 15.35
C THR A 76 3.83 7.80 15.18
N ASP A 77 5.02 8.31 14.88
CA ASP A 77 5.24 9.73 14.60
C ASP A 77 4.97 10.04 13.13
N ASN A 78 3.74 10.46 12.85
CA ASN A 78 3.25 10.70 11.50
C ASN A 78 3.73 12.03 10.87
N ARG A 79 4.58 12.83 11.54
CA ARG A 79 4.95 14.18 11.07
C ARG A 79 5.49 14.21 9.64
N VAL A 80 6.39 13.30 9.28
CA VAL A 80 6.93 13.20 7.90
C VAL A 80 5.82 12.96 6.86
N THR A 81 4.82 12.13 7.21
CA THR A 81 3.68 11.82 6.34
C THR A 81 2.73 13.01 6.23
N LEU A 82 2.44 13.70 7.33
CA LEU A 82 1.57 14.88 7.33
C LEU A 82 2.22 16.06 6.60
N ASP A 83 3.53 16.25 6.72
CA ASP A 83 4.26 17.27 5.96
C ASP A 83 4.33 16.92 4.47
N ALA A 84 4.46 15.64 4.11
CA ALA A 84 4.35 15.21 2.73
C ALA A 84 2.97 15.56 2.12
N LEU A 85 1.87 15.41 2.88
CA LEU A 85 0.54 15.85 2.44
C LEU A 85 0.49 17.37 2.18
N ARG A 86 1.00 18.18 3.11
CA ARG A 86 1.05 19.65 2.95
C ARG A 86 1.82 20.04 1.70
N SER A 87 2.90 19.31 1.44
CA SER A 87 3.77 19.53 0.30
C SER A 87 3.10 19.14 -1.03
N LEU A 88 2.49 17.95 -1.10
CA LEU A 88 1.88 17.41 -2.32
C LEU A 88 0.49 18.01 -2.63
N GLY A 89 -0.17 18.58 -1.62
CA GLY A 89 -1.45 19.26 -1.74
C GLY A 89 -2.63 18.32 -2.00
N SER A 90 -3.66 18.84 -2.66
CA SER A 90 -4.94 18.15 -2.88
C SER A 90 -4.84 16.84 -3.68
N ARG A 91 -3.74 16.65 -4.40
CA ARG A 91 -3.41 15.43 -5.17
C ARG A 91 -2.92 14.27 -4.30
N SER A 92 -2.83 14.45 -2.98
CA SER A 92 -2.34 13.42 -2.07
C SER A 92 -3.35 13.03 -0.99
N ARG A 93 -3.26 11.77 -0.56
CA ARG A 93 -3.93 11.22 0.63
C ARG A 93 -2.91 10.45 1.45
N ALA A 94 -3.25 10.13 2.70
CA ALA A 94 -2.35 9.35 3.55
C ALA A 94 -3.07 8.30 4.37
N ILE A 95 -2.27 7.31 4.75
CA ILE A 95 -2.62 6.28 5.73
C ILE A 95 -1.62 6.40 6.87
N VAL A 96 -2.13 6.64 8.08
CA VAL A 96 -1.31 6.89 9.29
C VAL A 96 -1.13 5.64 10.12
N VAL A 97 -0.10 5.60 10.96
CA VAL A 97 0.07 4.55 11.99
C VAL A 97 -0.01 5.22 13.35
N MET A 98 -1.02 4.87 14.14
CA MET A 98 -1.13 5.33 15.52
C MET A 98 -2.07 4.40 16.31
N PRO A 99 -1.86 4.24 17.62
CA PRO A 99 -2.80 3.48 18.45
C PRO A 99 -4.18 4.17 18.49
N PRO A 100 -5.25 3.43 18.80
CA PRO A 100 -6.56 4.05 19.04
C PRO A 100 -6.52 4.95 20.28
N GLY A 101 -7.48 5.86 20.37
CA GLY A 101 -7.66 6.79 21.49
C GLY A 101 -7.33 8.24 21.16
N LEU A 102 -6.93 8.56 19.92
CA LEU A 102 -6.74 9.95 19.52
C LEU A 102 -8.11 10.68 19.51
N PRO A 103 -8.22 11.85 20.15
CA PRO A 103 -9.46 12.63 20.14
C PRO A 103 -10.02 12.83 18.73
N LEU A 104 -11.35 12.71 18.59
CA LEU A 104 -12.02 12.80 17.29
C LEU A 104 -11.68 14.10 16.54
N GLU A 105 -11.51 15.22 17.25
CA GLU A 105 -11.19 16.50 16.60
C GLU A 105 -9.78 16.52 16.00
N GLU A 106 -8.80 15.89 16.65
CA GLU A 106 -7.46 15.74 16.08
C GLU A 106 -7.49 14.84 14.83
N ARG A 107 -8.30 13.76 14.87
CA ARG A 107 -8.50 12.90 13.70
C ARG A 107 -9.24 13.61 12.56
N ARG A 108 -10.18 14.52 12.89
CA ARG A 108 -10.84 15.39 11.88
C ARG A 108 -9.86 16.36 11.24
N GLU A 109 -8.91 16.90 12.00
CA GLU A 109 -7.87 17.75 11.43
C GLU A 109 -6.97 16.97 10.47
N MET A 110 -6.57 15.75 10.84
CA MET A 110 -5.88 14.84 9.93
C MET A 110 -6.72 14.51 8.69
N HIS A 111 -8.03 14.31 8.84
CA HIS A 111 -8.95 14.07 7.72
C HIS A 111 -8.98 15.26 6.75
N ARG A 112 -9.09 16.50 7.27
CA ARG A 112 -9.04 17.73 6.45
C ARG A 112 -7.73 17.85 5.69
N LEU A 113 -6.62 17.46 6.30
CA LEU A 113 -5.31 17.47 5.67
C LEU A 113 -5.16 16.41 4.55
N GLY A 114 -5.94 15.33 4.60
CA GLY A 114 -5.95 14.28 3.56
C GLY A 114 -5.77 12.86 4.07
N VAL A 115 -5.73 12.63 5.38
CA VAL A 115 -5.69 11.27 5.95
C VAL A 115 -7.02 10.55 5.69
N ARG A 116 -6.94 9.25 5.34
CA ARG A 116 -8.09 8.42 4.96
C ARG A 116 -8.13 7.05 5.63
N GLY A 117 -7.21 6.77 6.53
CA GLY A 117 -7.16 5.47 7.15
C GLY A 117 -5.96 5.22 8.04
N TYR A 118 -5.99 4.05 8.66
CA TYR A 118 -4.94 3.54 9.52
C TYR A 118 -4.23 2.37 8.87
N ARG A 119 -2.93 2.24 9.10
CA ARG A 119 -2.16 1.04 8.76
C ARG A 119 -1.88 0.21 10.00
N MET A 120 -2.07 -1.09 9.85
CA MET A 120 -1.74 -2.11 10.85
C MET A 120 -0.80 -3.14 10.22
N SER A 121 0.20 -3.60 10.97
CA SER A 121 1.25 -4.45 10.41
C SER A 121 1.87 -5.42 11.43
N THR A 122 2.10 -6.66 11.02
CA THR A 122 2.91 -7.66 11.75
C THR A 122 4.38 -7.75 11.24
N VAL A 123 4.73 -7.00 10.19
CA VAL A 123 6.07 -7.01 9.58
C VAL A 123 7.02 -6.00 10.24
N VAL A 124 6.57 -4.77 10.48
CA VAL A 124 7.40 -3.67 10.97
C VAL A 124 7.30 -3.50 12.49
N GLY A 125 8.43 -3.20 13.13
CA GLY A 125 8.48 -2.84 14.56
C GLY A 125 8.01 -1.39 14.80
N GLY A 126 7.52 -1.09 16.01
CA GLY A 126 7.08 0.24 16.42
C GLY A 126 5.72 0.70 15.85
N GLY A 127 5.00 -0.18 15.14
CA GLY A 127 3.66 0.07 14.63
C GLY A 127 2.54 -0.52 15.50
N VAL A 128 1.34 -0.65 14.93
CA VAL A 128 0.16 -1.22 15.60
C VAL A 128 -0.17 -2.61 15.03
N GLY A 129 -0.30 -3.59 15.92
CA GLY A 129 -0.68 -4.97 15.59
C GLY A 129 -2.19 -5.17 15.50
N PHE A 130 -2.61 -6.35 15.04
CA PHE A 130 -4.03 -6.69 14.83
C PHE A 130 -4.83 -6.98 16.10
N ASP A 131 -4.23 -6.89 17.28
CA ASP A 131 -4.91 -6.95 18.57
C ASP A 131 -5.90 -5.78 18.74
N ARG A 132 -5.61 -4.62 18.14
CA ARG A 132 -6.44 -3.39 18.21
C ARG A 132 -7.37 -3.18 17.01
N LEU A 133 -7.65 -4.23 16.24
CA LEU A 133 -8.35 -4.16 14.95
C LEU A 133 -9.73 -3.51 15.05
N GLU A 134 -10.59 -3.98 15.96
CA GLU A 134 -11.97 -3.50 16.10
C GLU A 134 -12.03 -2.06 16.59
N GLU A 135 -11.12 -1.65 17.47
CA GLU A 135 -11.04 -0.28 17.98
C GLU A 135 -10.69 0.71 16.85
N LEU A 136 -9.64 0.41 16.07
CA LEU A 136 -9.27 1.24 14.92
C LEU A 136 -10.33 1.21 13.82
N ALA A 137 -11.00 0.06 13.60
CA ALA A 137 -12.14 0.00 12.67
C ALA A 137 -13.30 0.89 13.12
N ALA A 138 -13.62 0.90 14.41
CA ALA A 138 -14.68 1.75 14.97
C ALA A 138 -14.33 3.24 14.85
N GLU A 139 -13.07 3.62 15.08
CA GLU A 139 -12.62 4.99 14.85
C GLU A 139 -12.64 5.39 13.38
N ALA A 140 -12.21 4.49 12.50
CA ALA A 140 -12.20 4.72 11.07
C ALA A 140 -13.62 4.96 10.53
N ALA A 141 -14.60 4.20 11.02
CA ALA A 141 -16.01 4.35 10.66
C ALA A 141 -16.56 5.76 10.92
N GLN A 142 -16.09 6.44 11.97
CA GLN A 142 -16.55 7.79 12.34
C GLN A 142 -16.15 8.87 11.31
N LEU A 143 -15.17 8.58 10.44
CA LEU A 143 -14.61 9.53 9.47
C LEU A 143 -14.73 9.05 8.02
N GLY A 144 -15.41 7.93 7.78
CA GLY A 144 -15.41 7.26 6.48
C GLY A 144 -14.03 6.79 6.04
N TRP A 145 -13.15 6.50 7.01
CA TRP A 145 -11.82 5.96 6.78
C TRP A 145 -11.86 4.44 6.60
N HIS A 146 -10.76 3.89 6.10
CA HIS A 146 -10.55 2.45 5.96
C HIS A 146 -9.28 1.98 6.69
N LEU A 147 -9.07 0.67 6.74
CA LEU A 147 -7.85 0.07 7.28
C LEU A 147 -6.93 -0.42 6.15
N VAL A 148 -5.63 -0.42 6.39
CA VAL A 148 -4.62 -1.03 5.52
C VAL A 148 -3.86 -2.08 6.32
N LEU A 149 -3.92 -3.33 5.88
CA LEU A 149 -3.46 -4.49 6.64
C LEU A 149 -2.25 -5.11 5.94
N HIS A 150 -1.11 -5.11 6.63
CA HIS A 150 0.14 -5.69 6.16
C HIS A 150 0.52 -6.92 6.98
N PHE A 151 0.36 -8.08 6.35
CA PHE A 151 0.68 -9.38 6.94
C PHE A 151 2.14 -9.75 6.69
N ARG A 152 2.75 -10.54 7.57
CA ARG A 152 4.06 -11.15 7.31
C ARG A 152 3.94 -12.37 6.42
N ARG A 153 2.87 -13.14 6.58
CA ARG A 153 2.58 -14.38 5.84
C ARG A 153 1.09 -14.47 5.57
N ALA A 154 0.70 -15.11 4.46
CA ALA A 154 -0.70 -15.33 4.10
C ALA A 154 -1.51 -16.09 5.17
N ALA A 155 -0.86 -16.96 5.95
CA ALA A 155 -1.50 -17.67 7.07
C ALA A 155 -2.12 -16.71 8.12
N GLU A 156 -1.49 -15.57 8.39
CA GLU A 156 -2.01 -14.57 9.35
C GLU A 156 -3.31 -13.95 8.86
N MET A 157 -3.47 -13.78 7.53
CA MET A 157 -4.72 -13.32 6.94
C MET A 157 -5.83 -14.38 7.12
N THR A 158 -5.52 -15.66 6.92
CA THR A 158 -6.46 -16.78 7.16
C THR A 158 -6.91 -16.84 8.62
N GLU A 159 -5.98 -16.66 9.57
CA GLU A 159 -6.29 -16.62 11.00
C GLU A 159 -7.16 -15.40 11.37
N LEU A 160 -6.92 -14.24 10.75
CA LEU A 160 -7.65 -13.01 11.03
C LEU A 160 -9.01 -12.92 10.30
N ALA A 161 -9.23 -13.72 9.25
CA ALA A 161 -10.39 -13.63 8.37
C ALA A 161 -11.75 -13.60 9.09
N PRO A 162 -12.02 -14.39 10.15
CA PRO A 162 -13.29 -14.30 10.88
C PRO A 162 -13.56 -12.89 11.45
N ARG A 163 -12.52 -12.21 11.94
CA ARG A 163 -12.63 -10.83 12.46
C ARG A 163 -12.80 -9.83 11.32
N LEU A 164 -12.08 -10.02 10.21
CA LEU A 164 -12.19 -9.16 9.03
C LEU A 164 -13.59 -9.17 8.40
N ARG A 165 -14.25 -10.34 8.35
CA ARG A 165 -15.63 -10.46 7.84
C ARG A 165 -16.66 -9.70 8.69
N ALA A 166 -16.37 -9.47 9.98
CA ALA A 166 -17.28 -8.75 10.87
C ALA A 166 -17.15 -7.22 10.77
N LEU A 167 -16.08 -6.70 10.16
CA LEU A 167 -15.83 -5.27 10.07
C LEU A 167 -16.90 -4.56 9.23
N GLN A 168 -17.21 -3.33 9.64
CA GLN A 168 -18.18 -2.46 8.94
C GLN A 168 -17.52 -1.33 8.14
N VAL A 169 -16.21 -1.38 8.01
CA VAL A 169 -15.39 -0.45 7.21
C VAL A 169 -14.69 -1.21 6.10
N ASP A 170 -14.32 -0.49 5.05
CA ASP A 170 -13.44 -1.05 4.03
C ASP A 170 -12.06 -1.34 4.61
N TYR A 171 -11.37 -2.32 4.04
CA TYR A 171 -10.00 -2.63 4.38
C TYR A 171 -9.20 -3.09 3.16
N VAL A 172 -7.94 -2.69 3.12
CA VAL A 172 -7.00 -3.01 2.05
C VAL A 172 -6.06 -4.09 2.53
N LEU A 173 -5.96 -5.17 1.76
CA LEU A 173 -4.99 -6.24 1.94
C LEU A 173 -3.73 -5.87 1.15
N ASP A 174 -2.71 -5.36 1.85
CA ASP A 174 -1.43 -4.99 1.23
C ASP A 174 -0.82 -6.22 0.54
N HIS A 175 -0.34 -6.01 -0.68
CA HIS A 175 0.43 -7.00 -1.45
C HIS A 175 -0.29 -8.34 -1.62
N MET A 176 -1.60 -8.29 -1.88
CA MET A 176 -2.48 -9.49 -1.97
C MET A 176 -2.38 -10.42 -0.75
N GLY A 177 -2.22 -9.86 0.45
CA GLY A 177 -2.09 -10.68 1.67
C GLY A 177 -0.78 -11.45 1.76
N ARG A 178 0.25 -11.08 0.97
CA ARG A 178 1.56 -11.75 0.88
C ARG A 178 1.51 -13.23 0.48
N ILE A 179 0.53 -13.61 -0.36
CA ILE A 179 0.51 -14.93 -1.00
C ILE A 179 1.65 -15.00 -2.03
N ARG A 180 2.43 -16.07 -2.01
CA ARG A 180 3.59 -16.27 -2.90
C ARG A 180 3.15 -16.88 -4.23
N GLY A 181 3.86 -16.56 -5.31
CA GLY A 181 3.57 -17.05 -6.67
C GLY A 181 3.46 -18.58 -6.73
N GLU A 182 4.39 -19.27 -6.05
CA GLU A 182 4.44 -20.73 -5.95
C GLU A 182 3.26 -21.36 -5.18
N GLU A 183 2.54 -20.60 -4.36
CA GLU A 183 1.36 -21.11 -3.64
C GLU A 183 0.13 -21.22 -4.55
N GLY A 184 -0.02 -20.27 -5.48
CA GLY A 184 -1.05 -20.28 -6.52
C GLY A 184 -2.50 -20.09 -6.02
N VAL A 185 -3.44 -20.16 -6.97
CA VAL A 185 -4.87 -19.87 -6.76
C VAL A 185 -5.60 -20.90 -5.89
N ASP A 186 -5.08 -22.13 -5.80
CA ASP A 186 -5.66 -23.18 -4.97
C ASP A 186 -5.17 -23.14 -3.51
N SER A 187 -4.25 -22.25 -3.18
CA SER A 187 -3.71 -22.13 -1.82
C SER A 187 -4.79 -21.71 -0.80
N PRO A 188 -4.64 -22.11 0.48
CA PRO A 188 -5.51 -21.60 1.54
C PRO A 188 -5.49 -20.08 1.64
N GLY A 189 -4.33 -19.45 1.41
CA GLY A 189 -4.20 -17.98 1.41
C GLY A 189 -5.04 -17.33 0.32
N PHE A 190 -4.97 -17.82 -0.92
CA PHE A 190 -5.75 -17.26 -2.02
C PHE A 190 -7.25 -17.49 -1.87
N ARG A 191 -7.66 -18.66 -1.38
CA ARG A 191 -9.08 -18.93 -1.06
C ARG A 191 -9.61 -17.97 -0.01
N THR A 192 -8.85 -17.71 1.06
CA THR A 192 -9.21 -16.68 2.05
C THR A 192 -9.32 -15.29 1.42
N LEU A 193 -8.34 -14.89 0.60
CA LEU A 193 -8.38 -13.60 -0.11
C LEU A 193 -9.67 -13.47 -0.94
N ALA A 194 -10.02 -14.50 -1.70
CA ALA A 194 -11.22 -14.54 -2.52
C ALA A 194 -12.49 -14.39 -1.67
N GLU A 195 -12.61 -15.13 -0.57
CA GLU A 195 -13.75 -15.04 0.34
C GLU A 195 -13.91 -13.66 0.98
N LEU A 196 -12.78 -13.00 1.30
CA LEU A 196 -12.81 -11.64 1.85
C LEU A 196 -13.25 -10.61 0.80
N LEU A 197 -12.79 -10.75 -0.45
CA LEU A 197 -13.20 -9.91 -1.58
C LEU A 197 -14.67 -10.11 -1.94
N ASP A 198 -15.16 -11.35 -1.93
CA ASP A 198 -16.58 -11.68 -2.12
C ASP A 198 -17.48 -11.03 -1.04
N GLY A 199 -16.91 -10.75 0.15
CA GLY A 199 -17.59 -10.00 1.22
C GLY A 199 -17.78 -8.50 0.95
N GLY A 200 -17.22 -7.96 -0.13
CA GLY A 200 -17.52 -6.62 -0.65
C GLY A 200 -16.82 -5.43 0.01
N ARG A 201 -16.16 -5.64 1.17
CA ARG A 201 -15.39 -4.61 1.91
C ARG A 201 -13.88 -4.71 1.75
N ALA A 202 -13.37 -5.88 1.35
CA ALA A 202 -11.95 -6.04 1.12
C ALA A 202 -11.53 -5.42 -0.21
N TRP A 203 -10.32 -4.88 -0.24
CA TRP A 203 -9.64 -4.38 -1.42
C TRP A 203 -8.29 -5.10 -1.55
N ALA A 204 -7.94 -5.53 -2.75
CA ALA A 204 -6.63 -6.11 -3.05
C ALA A 204 -5.69 -5.03 -3.61
N LYS A 205 -4.50 -4.91 -3.02
CA LYS A 205 -3.48 -3.99 -3.51
C LYS A 205 -2.42 -4.75 -4.31
N LEU A 206 -2.33 -4.44 -5.61
CA LEU A 206 -1.28 -4.91 -6.51
C LEU A 206 -0.05 -4.01 -6.36
N ALA A 207 0.74 -4.30 -5.33
CA ALA A 207 1.98 -3.58 -5.00
C ALA A 207 3.00 -4.57 -4.44
N SER A 208 4.29 -4.33 -4.66
CA SER A 208 5.39 -5.14 -4.11
C SER A 208 5.37 -6.65 -4.46
N LEU A 209 4.65 -7.04 -5.52
CA LEU A 209 4.48 -8.46 -5.88
C LEU A 209 5.78 -9.14 -6.34
N TYR A 210 6.76 -8.36 -6.80
CA TYR A 210 8.11 -8.84 -7.15
C TYR A 210 8.83 -9.57 -5.99
N ARG A 211 8.43 -9.32 -4.74
CA ARG A 211 8.97 -9.98 -3.53
C ARG A 211 8.30 -11.31 -3.21
N LEU A 212 7.18 -11.57 -3.86
CA LEU A 212 6.34 -12.75 -3.65
C LEU A 212 6.54 -13.78 -4.77
N SER A 213 7.23 -13.37 -5.83
CA SER A 213 7.66 -14.19 -6.97
C SER A 213 8.91 -15.00 -6.64
N SER A 214 8.94 -16.25 -7.07
CA SER A 214 10.17 -17.07 -7.17
C SER A 214 10.84 -16.96 -8.54
N GLN A 215 10.14 -16.41 -9.53
CA GLN A 215 10.65 -16.22 -10.89
C GLN A 215 11.29 -14.82 -11.07
N PRO A 216 12.28 -14.69 -11.97
CA PRO A 216 12.80 -13.38 -12.36
C PRO A 216 11.71 -12.53 -13.01
N TYR A 217 11.99 -11.23 -13.20
CA TYR A 217 11.14 -10.36 -14.02
C TYR A 217 10.79 -11.05 -15.36
N PRO A 218 9.51 -11.12 -15.78
CA PRO A 218 8.38 -10.33 -15.29
C PRO A 218 7.49 -11.03 -14.23
N HIS A 219 8.05 -11.95 -13.44
CA HIS A 219 7.36 -12.59 -12.29
C HIS A 219 6.15 -13.43 -12.72
N ALA A 220 6.34 -14.30 -13.71
CA ALA A 220 5.24 -14.99 -14.39
C ALA A 220 4.43 -15.94 -13.48
N ASP A 221 5.01 -16.41 -12.37
CA ASP A 221 4.31 -17.21 -11.35
C ASP A 221 3.24 -16.43 -10.58
N MET A 222 3.29 -15.09 -10.55
CA MET A 222 2.25 -14.27 -9.93
C MET A 222 1.01 -14.10 -10.81
N LEU A 223 1.15 -14.24 -12.14
CA LEU A 223 0.08 -13.91 -13.11
C LEU A 223 -1.22 -14.68 -12.89
N PRO A 224 -1.24 -16.00 -12.60
CA PRO A 224 -2.50 -16.71 -12.38
C PRO A 224 -3.35 -16.10 -11.26
N MET A 225 -2.72 -15.71 -10.14
CA MET A 225 -3.41 -15.08 -9.02
C MET A 225 -3.85 -13.66 -9.34
N ILE A 226 -2.99 -12.88 -10.00
CA ILE A 226 -3.32 -11.50 -10.40
C ILE A 226 -4.51 -11.51 -11.37
N HIS A 227 -4.47 -12.34 -12.41
CA HIS A 227 -5.54 -12.45 -13.40
C HIS A 227 -6.86 -12.88 -12.77
N GLU A 228 -6.84 -13.81 -11.83
CA GLU A 228 -8.06 -14.24 -11.13
C GLU A 228 -8.65 -13.11 -10.27
N VAL A 229 -7.81 -12.33 -9.57
CA VAL A 229 -8.27 -11.16 -8.80
C VAL A 229 -8.85 -10.08 -9.71
N VAL A 230 -8.14 -9.75 -10.79
CA VAL A 230 -8.56 -8.73 -11.77
C VAL A 230 -9.86 -9.12 -12.46
N ARG A 231 -10.01 -10.40 -12.82
CA ARG A 231 -11.20 -10.92 -13.50
C ARG A 231 -12.43 -10.91 -12.62
N ARG A 232 -12.30 -11.20 -11.32
CA ARG A 232 -13.44 -11.38 -10.40
C ARG A 232 -13.83 -10.11 -9.67
N TRP A 233 -12.87 -9.27 -9.31
CA TRP A 233 -13.12 -8.05 -8.53
C TRP A 233 -12.40 -6.83 -9.11
N PRO A 234 -12.64 -6.49 -10.40
CA PRO A 234 -11.99 -5.34 -11.04
C PRO A 234 -12.29 -4.00 -10.31
N GLU A 235 -13.40 -3.92 -9.58
CA GLU A 235 -13.80 -2.78 -8.75
C GLU A 235 -13.23 -2.82 -7.31
N ARG A 236 -12.37 -3.78 -6.98
CA ARG A 236 -11.73 -3.91 -5.66
C ARG A 236 -10.21 -4.00 -5.72
N ILE A 237 -9.62 -3.61 -6.83
CA ILE A 237 -8.17 -3.56 -7.01
C ILE A 237 -7.62 -2.14 -7.08
N ILE A 238 -6.46 -1.94 -6.48
CA ILE A 238 -5.67 -0.71 -6.57
C ILE A 238 -4.20 -1.06 -6.79
N TRP A 239 -3.43 -0.13 -7.36
CA TRP A 239 -2.01 -0.30 -7.64
C TRP A 239 -1.15 0.60 -6.75
N GLY A 240 0.10 0.20 -6.49
CA GLY A 240 1.10 1.10 -5.92
C GLY A 240 2.54 0.64 -6.17
N SER A 241 3.47 1.60 -6.22
CA SER A 241 4.88 1.33 -6.54
C SER A 241 5.58 0.55 -5.42
N ASN A 242 5.18 0.78 -4.17
CA ASN A 242 5.91 0.41 -2.95
C ASN A 242 7.22 1.19 -2.76
N TRP A 243 7.44 2.27 -3.51
CA TRP A 243 8.63 3.12 -3.36
C TRP A 243 8.74 3.65 -1.92
N PRO A 244 9.94 3.69 -1.30
CA PRO A 244 11.27 3.42 -1.83
C PRO A 244 11.71 1.97 -1.55
N HIS A 245 10.77 1.03 -1.55
CA HIS A 245 11.01 -0.40 -1.46
C HIS A 245 11.66 -0.84 -0.12
N PRO A 246 11.14 -0.43 1.05
CA PRO A 246 11.75 -0.78 2.33
C PRO A 246 11.84 -2.30 2.55
N ILE A 247 12.88 -2.77 3.22
CA ILE A 247 13.09 -4.20 3.53
C ILE A 247 13.16 -5.07 2.26
N CYS A 248 13.74 -4.58 1.17
CA CYS A 248 13.91 -5.35 -0.08
C CYS A 248 14.99 -6.41 0.09
N ASP A 249 14.58 -7.67 0.11
CA ASP A 249 15.42 -8.87 0.23
C ASP A 249 15.69 -9.56 -1.12
N VAL A 250 15.12 -9.02 -2.20
CA VAL A 250 15.37 -9.41 -3.59
C VAL A 250 16.10 -8.29 -4.32
N ALA A 251 16.44 -8.52 -5.60
CA ALA A 251 17.00 -7.47 -6.46
C ALA A 251 16.10 -6.23 -6.44
N MET A 252 16.70 -5.05 -6.20
CA MET A 252 15.97 -3.79 -6.16
C MET A 252 15.30 -3.55 -7.52
N PRO A 253 13.97 -3.38 -7.59
CA PRO A 253 13.30 -3.12 -8.85
C PRO A 253 13.59 -1.70 -9.33
N ASN A 254 13.50 -1.50 -10.65
CA ASN A 254 13.33 -0.18 -11.22
C ASN A 254 11.84 0.13 -11.31
N ASP A 255 11.39 1.26 -10.75
CA ASP A 255 9.96 1.59 -10.72
C ASP A 255 9.32 1.74 -12.11
N GLY A 256 10.10 2.12 -13.14
CA GLY A 256 9.62 2.13 -14.53
C GLY A 256 9.29 0.72 -15.03
N ASP A 257 10.14 -0.25 -14.73
CA ASP A 257 9.89 -1.67 -15.08
C ASP A 257 8.65 -2.20 -14.32
N LEU A 258 8.38 -1.72 -13.08
CA LEU A 258 7.17 -2.09 -12.33
C LEU A 258 5.89 -1.53 -12.96
N VAL A 259 5.93 -0.32 -13.52
CA VAL A 259 4.81 0.25 -14.28
C VAL A 259 4.55 -0.55 -15.56
N ASP A 260 5.61 -1.02 -16.23
CA ASP A 260 5.50 -1.83 -17.44
C ASP A 260 4.92 -3.24 -17.21
N LEU A 261 4.75 -3.67 -15.95
CA LEU A 261 4.00 -4.89 -15.61
C LEU A 261 2.47 -4.71 -15.66
N ILE A 262 1.95 -3.47 -15.59
CA ILE A 262 0.50 -3.20 -15.61
C ILE A 262 -0.20 -3.81 -16.83
N PRO A 263 0.24 -3.60 -18.09
CA PRO A 263 -0.42 -4.21 -19.25
C PRO A 263 -0.33 -5.74 -19.28
N LEU A 264 0.65 -6.34 -18.59
CA LEU A 264 0.75 -7.80 -18.43
C LEU A 264 -0.26 -8.33 -17.39
N TRP A 265 -0.46 -7.58 -16.30
CA TRP A 265 -1.44 -7.90 -15.26
C TRP A 265 -2.88 -7.68 -15.72
N ILE A 266 -3.11 -6.61 -16.49
CA ILE A 266 -4.43 -6.15 -16.90
C ILE A 266 -4.35 -5.69 -18.36
N PRO A 267 -4.60 -6.57 -19.34
CA PRO A 267 -4.55 -6.20 -20.76
C PRO A 267 -5.67 -5.23 -21.20
N ASP A 268 -6.80 -5.22 -20.49
CA ASP A 268 -7.95 -4.36 -20.79
C ASP A 268 -7.74 -2.93 -20.27
N ALA A 269 -7.77 -1.95 -21.17
CA ALA A 269 -7.54 -0.53 -20.84
C ALA A 269 -8.63 0.07 -19.92
N GLY A 270 -9.87 -0.43 -20.00
CA GLY A 270 -10.95 -0.01 -19.10
C GLY A 270 -10.68 -0.45 -17.67
N VAL A 271 -10.24 -1.70 -17.47
CA VAL A 271 -9.87 -2.21 -16.14
C VAL A 271 -8.56 -1.58 -15.63
N GLN A 272 -7.61 -1.25 -16.50
CA GLN A 272 -6.44 -0.44 -16.14
C GLN A 272 -6.88 0.92 -15.57
N HIS A 273 -7.79 1.62 -16.27
CA HIS A 273 -8.34 2.90 -15.80
C HIS A 273 -9.05 2.74 -14.45
N GLN A 274 -9.85 1.68 -14.28
CA GLN A 274 -10.50 1.41 -12.99
C GLN A 274 -9.48 1.25 -11.86
N MET A 275 -8.46 0.40 -12.02
CA MET A 275 -7.45 0.16 -10.99
C MET A 275 -6.62 1.41 -10.66
N LEU A 276 -6.26 2.20 -11.68
CA LEU A 276 -5.34 3.32 -11.55
C LEU A 276 -6.04 4.65 -11.20
N VAL A 277 -7.32 4.79 -11.56
CA VAL A 277 -8.04 6.07 -11.48
C VAL A 277 -9.30 5.96 -10.63
N ASP A 278 -10.27 5.15 -11.03
CA ASP A 278 -11.62 5.17 -10.43
C ASP A 278 -11.65 4.54 -9.04
N ASN A 279 -11.00 3.40 -8.89
CA ASN A 279 -10.92 2.67 -7.62
C ASN A 279 -10.18 3.49 -6.54
N PRO A 280 -8.99 4.05 -6.81
CA PRO A 280 -8.34 4.97 -5.86
C PRO A 280 -9.19 6.20 -5.56
N ALA A 281 -9.88 6.78 -6.56
CA ALA A 281 -10.72 7.94 -6.36
C ALA A 281 -11.85 7.65 -5.35
N ARG A 282 -12.51 6.50 -5.50
CA ARG A 282 -13.58 6.05 -4.61
C ARG A 282 -13.07 5.71 -3.22
N LEU A 283 -11.99 4.94 -3.10
CA LEU A 283 -11.50 4.45 -1.82
C LEU A 283 -10.87 5.57 -0.95
N TYR A 284 -10.13 6.48 -1.58
CA TYR A 284 -9.41 7.55 -0.87
C TYR A 284 -10.13 8.91 -0.93
N GLY A 285 -11.27 9.01 -1.63
CA GLY A 285 -12.06 10.23 -1.75
C GLY A 285 -11.25 11.37 -2.37
N PHE A 286 -10.71 11.13 -3.57
CA PHE A 286 -10.04 12.16 -4.39
C PHE A 286 -11.03 13.08 -5.07
#